data_AF-A0A5C6C4Z4-F1
#
_entry.id   AF-A0A5C6C4Z4-F1
#
_cell.length_a   1.000
_cell.length_b   1.000
_cell.length_c   1.000
_cell.angle_alpha   90.00
_cell.angle_beta   90.00
_cell.angle_gamma   90.00
#
_symmetry.space_group_name_H-M   'P 1'
#
loop_
_entity.id
_entity.type
_entity.pdbx_description
1 polymer ?
#
loop_
_entity_poly.entity_id
_entity_poly.type
_entity_poly.pdbx_seq_one_letter_code
_entity_poly.pdbx_strand_id
1 'polypeptide(L)'
;MKTRIGLALLLTAALAAFCLLTPRVSAGGAAADRERIHPRTYRVADLAVWSKDGQFQPKMMMSFIQASVEPKGWEAKGGQSTMAPYVQNASLVIATTAETHDKIAKFLEQYR
;
A
#
# COMPACT_ATOMS: atom_id res chain seq x y z
N MET A 1 45.40 56.70 4.50
CA MET A 1 44.75 55.66 5.34
C MET A 1 43.25 55.74 5.06
N LYS A 2 42.67 55.08 4.06
CA LYS A 2 42.43 53.64 3.81
C LYS A 2 41.43 53.01 4.79
N THR A 3 40.17 52.94 4.31
CA THR A 3 39.06 51.98 4.58
C THR A 3 38.52 51.94 6.04
N ARG A 4 37.22 51.80 6.35
CA ARG A 4 36.24 50.74 6.00
C ARG A 4 34.84 51.15 6.51
N ILE A 5 33.89 51.54 5.65
CA ILE A 5 32.48 51.81 6.07
C ILE A 5 31.45 50.96 5.27
N GLY A 6 31.86 50.22 4.22
CA GLY A 6 30.91 49.73 3.21
C GLY A 6 30.48 48.26 3.20
N LEU A 7 30.72 47.43 4.24
CA LEU A 7 30.54 45.97 4.10
C LEU A 7 29.47 45.32 5.00
N ALA A 8 28.91 46.04 5.99
CA ALA A 8 28.03 45.42 6.97
C ALA A 8 26.54 45.38 6.59
N LEU A 9 26.10 46.07 5.53
CA LEU A 9 24.67 46.23 5.24
C LEU A 9 24.12 45.37 4.08
N LEU A 10 24.98 44.65 3.35
CA LEU A 10 24.56 43.87 2.17
C LEU A 10 24.31 42.38 2.46
N LEU A 11 24.55 41.91 3.68
CA LEU A 11 24.41 40.49 4.06
C LEU A 11 23.06 40.13 4.68
N THR A 12 22.24 41.10 5.08
CA THR A 12 20.93 40.85 5.71
C THR A 12 19.77 40.72 4.71
N ALA A 13 19.90 41.24 3.49
CA ALA A 13 18.84 41.17 2.48
C ALA A 13 18.80 39.84 1.69
N ALA A 14 19.88 39.04 1.73
CA ALA A 14 19.95 37.79 0.97
C ALA A 14 19.25 36.59 1.65
N LEU A 15 18.96 36.67 2.96
CA LEU A 15 18.34 35.57 3.70
C LEU A 15 16.80 35.57 3.63
N ALA A 16 16.17 36.72 3.36
CA ALA A 16 14.71 36.83 3.28
C ALA A 16 14.13 36.28 1.97
N ALA A 17 14.92 36.25 0.88
CA ALA A 17 14.48 35.71 -0.41
C ALA A 17 14.56 34.18 -0.49
N PHE A 18 15.39 33.55 0.34
CA PHE A 18 15.58 32.09 0.32
C PHE A 18 14.44 31.33 1.02
N CYS A 19 13.69 31.97 1.91
CA CYS A 19 12.59 31.34 2.65
C CYS A 19 11.25 31.27 1.91
N LEU A 20 11.11 31.88 0.73
CA LEU A 20 9.86 31.81 -0.07
C LEU A 20 9.85 30.68 -1.11
N LEU A 21 10.95 29.91 -1.22
CA LEU A 21 11.03 28.69 -2.02
C LEU A 21 10.92 27.46 -1.11
N THR A 22 9.89 27.39 -0.27
CA THR A 22 9.53 26.08 0.29
C THR A 22 9.02 25.24 -0.88
N PRO A 23 9.67 24.12 -1.25
CA PRO A 23 9.06 23.20 -2.20
C PRO A 23 7.70 22.80 -1.60
N ARG A 24 6.62 23.09 -2.32
CA ARG A 24 5.33 22.48 -2.03
C ARG A 24 5.59 20.97 -2.06
N VAL A 25 5.62 20.33 -0.90
CA VAL A 25 5.38 18.88 -0.81
C VAL A 25 4.02 18.71 -1.48
N SER A 26 4.08 18.26 -2.74
CA SER A 26 2.91 18.13 -3.56
C SER A 26 2.10 16.98 -2.97
N ALA A 27 0.83 17.20 -2.67
CA ALA A 27 -0.09 16.19 -2.16
C ALA A 27 -0.26 14.96 -3.07
N GLY A 28 0.43 14.92 -4.23
CA GLY A 28 0.44 13.82 -5.17
C GLY A 28 1.08 12.51 -4.67
N GLY A 29 1.92 12.55 -3.63
CA GLY A 29 2.58 11.32 -3.12
C GLY A 29 1.60 10.30 -2.53
N ALA A 30 0.59 10.76 -1.78
CA ALA A 30 -0.35 9.87 -1.10
C ALA A 30 -1.37 9.23 -2.06
N ALA A 31 -1.73 9.90 -3.15
CA ALA A 31 -2.59 9.33 -4.19
C ALA A 31 -1.83 8.29 -5.01
N ALA A 32 -0.60 8.59 -5.42
CA ALA A 32 0.23 7.67 -6.19
C ALA A 32 0.59 6.39 -5.40
N ASP A 33 0.82 6.51 -4.09
CA ASP A 33 1.13 5.35 -3.24
C ASP A 33 -0.07 4.39 -3.11
N ARG A 34 -1.31 4.90 -3.16
CA ARG A 34 -2.52 4.08 -3.08
C ARG A 34 -2.73 3.20 -4.30
N GLU A 35 -2.34 3.67 -5.48
CA GLU A 35 -2.46 2.92 -6.74
C GLU A 35 -1.32 1.90 -6.93
N ARG A 36 -0.28 1.96 -6.09
CA ARG A 36 0.86 1.05 -6.17
C ARG A 36 0.49 -0.36 -5.68
N ILE A 37 0.74 -1.35 -6.54
CA ILE A 37 0.67 -2.77 -6.17
C ILE A 37 1.76 -3.10 -5.14
N HIS A 38 1.37 -3.67 -4.01
CA HIS A 38 2.27 -4.16 -2.99
C HIS A 38 1.73 -5.44 -2.34
N PRO A 39 2.60 -6.35 -1.85
CA PRO A 39 2.15 -7.57 -1.19
C PRO A 39 1.74 -7.32 0.27
N ARG A 40 0.67 -7.97 0.72
CA ARG A 40 0.32 -8.16 2.14
C ARG A 40 -0.02 -9.62 2.42
N THR A 41 0.25 -10.06 3.64
CA THR A 41 -0.07 -11.40 4.11
C THR A 41 -1.32 -11.36 4.99
N TYR A 42 -2.29 -12.22 4.68
CA TYR A 42 -3.53 -12.38 5.42
C TYR A 42 -3.58 -13.77 6.04
N ARG A 43 -3.62 -13.83 7.38
CA ARG A 43 -3.85 -15.09 8.09
C ARG A 43 -5.32 -15.49 7.92
N VAL A 44 -5.54 -16.72 7.50
CA VAL A 44 -6.89 -17.30 7.28
C VAL A 44 -7.11 -18.57 8.09
N ALA A 45 -6.18 -18.91 8.98
CA ALA A 45 -6.21 -20.11 9.82
C ALA A 45 -7.44 -20.18 10.76
N ASP A 46 -8.02 -19.03 11.08
CA ASP A 46 -9.22 -18.84 11.87
C ASP A 46 -10.52 -19.01 11.08
N LEU A 47 -10.43 -19.07 9.75
CA LEU A 47 -11.57 -19.21 8.85
C LEU A 47 -11.83 -20.68 8.49
N ALA A 48 -12.95 -20.95 7.83
CA ALA A 48 -13.34 -22.27 7.32
C ALA A 48 -12.49 -22.71 6.11
N VAL A 49 -11.17 -22.87 6.31
CA VAL A 49 -10.17 -23.24 5.30
C VAL A 49 -9.56 -24.62 5.52
N TRP A 50 -10.12 -25.41 6.44
CA TRP A 50 -9.59 -26.70 6.84
C TRP A 50 -10.45 -27.84 6.30
N SER A 51 -9.81 -28.91 5.81
CA SER A 51 -10.50 -30.17 5.55
C SER A 51 -10.81 -30.90 6.87
N LYS A 52 -11.67 -31.94 6.79
CA LYS A 52 -11.92 -32.84 7.92
C LYS A 52 -10.65 -33.51 8.45
N ASP A 53 -9.65 -33.69 7.59
CA ASP A 53 -8.36 -34.30 7.90
C ASP A 53 -7.31 -33.27 8.38
N GLY A 54 -7.73 -32.02 8.65
CA GLY A 54 -6.85 -30.95 9.13
C GLY A 54 -5.93 -30.33 8.07
N GLN A 55 -6.16 -30.62 6.79
CA GLN A 55 -5.36 -30.06 5.70
C GLN A 55 -5.83 -28.64 5.34
N PHE A 56 -4.89 -27.72 5.12
CA PHE A 56 -5.19 -26.37 4.64
C PHE A 56 -5.66 -26.40 3.18
N GLN A 57 -6.87 -25.93 2.91
CA GLN A 57 -7.53 -25.91 1.61
C GLN A 57 -7.79 -24.47 1.13
N PRO A 58 -6.76 -23.76 0.67
CA PRO A 58 -6.86 -22.34 0.33
C PRO A 58 -7.74 -22.06 -0.90
N LYS A 59 -7.89 -23.03 -1.80
CA LYS A 59 -8.51 -22.81 -3.12
C LYS A 59 -9.90 -22.19 -3.03
N MET A 60 -10.73 -22.67 -2.11
CA MET A 60 -12.11 -22.17 -1.98
C MET A 60 -12.14 -20.72 -1.48
N MET A 61 -11.33 -20.40 -0.47
CA MET A 61 -11.18 -19.04 0.04
C MET A 61 -10.62 -18.09 -1.03
N MET A 62 -9.60 -18.53 -1.76
CA MET A 62 -9.03 -17.77 -2.89
C MET A 62 -10.08 -17.49 -3.96
N SER A 63 -10.84 -18.49 -4.40
CA SER A 63 -11.92 -18.29 -5.37
C SER A 63 -12.99 -17.35 -4.86
N PHE A 64 -13.31 -17.41 -3.56
CA PHE A 64 -14.34 -16.57 -2.97
C PHE A 64 -13.91 -15.10 -2.87
N ILE A 65 -12.66 -14.84 -2.46
CA ILE A 65 -12.05 -13.50 -2.50
C ILE A 65 -12.06 -12.97 -3.95
N GLN A 66 -11.63 -13.77 -4.92
CA GLN A 66 -11.60 -13.35 -6.33
C GLN A 66 -12.98 -13.01 -6.89
N ALA A 67 -14.01 -13.76 -6.50
CA ALA A 67 -15.38 -13.52 -6.96
C ALA A 67 -16.04 -12.30 -6.28
N SER A 68 -15.61 -11.95 -5.07
CA SER A 68 -16.28 -10.94 -4.22
C SER A 68 -15.57 -9.59 -4.23
N VAL A 69 -14.24 -9.59 -4.32
CA VAL A 69 -13.42 -8.38 -4.25
C VAL A 69 -12.82 -8.09 -5.62
N GLU A 70 -13.26 -6.99 -6.22
CA GLU A 70 -12.80 -6.50 -7.54
C GLU A 70 -12.58 -7.61 -8.57
N PRO A 71 -13.64 -8.30 -9.04
CA PRO A 71 -13.48 -9.53 -9.83
C PRO A 71 -12.65 -9.37 -11.11
N LYS A 72 -12.67 -8.17 -11.70
CA LYS A 72 -11.89 -7.84 -12.90
C LYS A 72 -10.43 -7.45 -12.60
N GLY A 73 -10.08 -7.21 -11.34
CA GLY A 73 -8.76 -6.75 -10.90
C GLY A 73 -7.71 -7.86 -10.78
N TRP A 74 -8.11 -9.13 -10.86
CA TRP A 74 -7.23 -10.30 -10.73
C TRP A 74 -6.58 -10.71 -12.05
N GLU A 75 -5.34 -11.21 -11.96
CA GLU A 75 -4.55 -11.70 -13.11
C GLU A 75 -5.30 -12.72 -13.98
N ALA A 76 -6.03 -13.65 -13.35
CA ALA A 76 -6.86 -14.64 -14.06
C ALA A 76 -7.97 -14.03 -14.93
N LYS A 77 -8.26 -12.74 -14.76
CA LYS A 77 -9.24 -11.95 -15.53
C LYS A 77 -8.58 -10.79 -16.30
N GLY A 78 -7.25 -10.79 -16.42
CA GLY A 78 -6.47 -9.75 -17.11
C GLY A 78 -6.15 -8.52 -16.25
N GLY A 79 -6.41 -8.57 -14.95
CA GLY A 79 -6.02 -7.52 -14.00
C GLY A 79 -4.58 -7.65 -13.51
N GLN A 80 -4.20 -6.77 -12.57
CA GLN A 80 -2.83 -6.69 -12.05
C GLN A 80 -2.64 -7.32 -10.67
N SER A 81 -3.73 -7.71 -10.00
CA SER A 81 -3.68 -8.29 -8.66
C SER A 81 -3.38 -9.78 -8.70
N THR A 82 -2.53 -10.24 -7.78
CA THR A 82 -2.15 -11.65 -7.65
C THR A 82 -2.41 -12.17 -6.24
N MET A 83 -2.59 -13.49 -6.11
CA MET A 83 -2.84 -14.15 -4.84
C MET A 83 -2.26 -15.56 -4.84
N ALA A 84 -1.58 -15.92 -3.77
CA ALA A 84 -0.98 -17.24 -3.59
C ALA A 84 -1.15 -17.74 -2.15
N PRO A 85 -1.26 -19.06 -1.95
CA PRO A 85 -1.27 -19.63 -0.61
C PRO A 85 0.13 -19.69 0.00
N TYR A 86 0.21 -19.46 1.30
CA TYR A 86 1.41 -19.68 2.10
C TYR A 86 1.08 -20.68 3.22
N VAL A 87 1.45 -21.94 2.97
CA VAL A 87 0.98 -23.10 3.74
C VAL A 87 1.53 -23.12 5.17
N GLN A 88 2.75 -22.61 5.39
CA GLN A 88 3.46 -22.72 6.68
C GLN A 88 2.68 -22.15 7.87
N ASN A 89 1.85 -21.14 7.64
CA ASN A 89 1.04 -20.49 8.69
C ASN A 89 -0.43 -20.32 8.28
N ALA A 90 -0.91 -21.10 7.30
CA ALA A 90 -2.24 -21.01 6.71
C ALA A 90 -2.65 -19.55 6.41
N SER A 91 -1.86 -18.91 5.55
CA SER A 91 -2.08 -17.54 5.10
C SER A 91 -2.21 -17.44 3.58
N LEU A 92 -2.70 -16.30 3.13
CA LEU A 92 -2.71 -15.88 1.73
C LEU A 92 -1.78 -14.68 1.58
N VAL A 93 -0.89 -14.73 0.59
CA VAL A 93 -0.09 -13.58 0.16
C VAL A 93 -0.78 -12.98 -1.05
N ILE A 94 -1.15 -11.71 -0.95
CA ILE A 94 -1.91 -11.01 -1.98
C ILE A 94 -1.14 -9.75 -2.36
N ALA A 95 -0.89 -9.54 -3.64
CA ALA A 95 -0.34 -8.29 -4.15
C ALA A 95 -1.41 -7.52 -4.89
N THR A 96 -1.79 -6.35 -4.37
CA THR A 96 -2.81 -5.48 -4.96
C THR A 96 -2.64 -4.03 -4.50
N THR A 97 -3.57 -3.15 -4.86
CA THR A 97 -3.57 -1.74 -4.46
C THR A 97 -3.96 -1.57 -3.00
N ALA A 98 -3.68 -0.41 -2.41
CA ALA A 98 -4.07 -0.14 -1.03
C ALA A 98 -5.59 -0.21 -0.83
N GLU A 99 -6.37 0.29 -1.78
CA GLU A 99 -7.83 0.27 -1.72
C GLU A 99 -8.38 -1.17 -1.77
N THR A 100 -7.86 -1.99 -2.68
CA THR A 100 -8.26 -3.39 -2.79
C THR A 100 -7.86 -4.16 -1.52
N HIS A 101 -6.71 -3.87 -0.93
CA HIS A 101 -6.32 -4.44 0.36
C HIS A 101 -7.30 -4.13 1.49
N ASP A 102 -7.84 -2.91 1.55
CA ASP A 102 -8.84 -2.52 2.53
C ASP A 102 -10.16 -3.27 2.33
N LYS A 103 -10.55 -3.50 1.06
CA LYS A 103 -11.72 -4.34 0.72
C LYS A 103 -11.52 -5.79 1.14
N ILE A 104 -10.34 -6.36 0.90
CA ILE A 104 -9.99 -7.73 1.33
C ILE A 104 -10.02 -7.85 2.84
N ALA A 105 -9.42 -6.90 3.57
CA ALA A 105 -9.42 -6.91 5.02
C ALA A 105 -10.86 -6.92 5.56
N LYS A 106 -11.70 -5.98 5.10
CA LYS A 106 -13.12 -5.91 5.48
C LYS A 106 -13.87 -7.19 5.16
N PHE A 107 -13.63 -7.78 3.99
CA PHE A 107 -14.23 -9.04 3.59
C PHE A 107 -13.85 -10.18 4.53
N LEU A 108 -12.57 -10.33 4.86
CA LEU A 108 -12.12 -11.40 5.77
C LEU A 108 -12.66 -11.25 7.18
N GLU A 109 -12.76 -10.01 7.70
CA GLU A 109 -13.36 -9.74 9.01
C GLU A 109 -14.83 -10.17 9.11
N GLN A 110 -15.59 -10.20 8.00
CA GLN A 110 -16.99 -10.64 8.02
C GLN A 110 -17.16 -12.14 8.31
N TYR A 111 -16.10 -12.93 8.15
CA TYR A 111 -16.12 -14.39 8.29
C TYR A 111 -15.29 -14.90 9.49
N ARG A 112 -14.73 -13.98 10.27
CA ARG A 112 -14.10 -14.27 11.57
C ARG A 112 -15.14 -14.27 12.67
#